data_AF-A0A0Q4IQP1-F1
#
_entry.id   AF-A0A0Q4IQP1-F1
#
_cell.length_a   1.000
_cell.length_b   1.000
_cell.length_c   1.000
_cell.angle_alpha   90.00
_cell.angle_beta   90.00
_cell.angle_gamma   90.00
#
_symmetry.space_group_name_H-M   'P 1'
#
loop_
_entity.id
_entity.type
_entity.pdbx_description
1 polymer ?
#
loop_
_entity_poly.entity_id
_entity_poly.type
_entity_poly.pdbx_seq_one_letter_code
_entity_poly.pdbx_strand_id
1 'polypeptide(L)'
;MDEDLRAFSDHSGSYPHALAEREGDQASFNKEARQRYLAFATSGEAGWPGNFRDLAASVTRMATLSPKGRINVDCVDKEIERLRRLWLGQADNAADILSEILSDEQIAELDLFDRVQLTETIKICCASRSLSEAGRTLFNASRARRSSSNDADRLRKYLARFDLEWSVVNDLR
;
A
#
# COMPACT_ATOMS: atom_id res chain seq x y z
N MET A 1 -21.12 -61.22 32.04
CA MET A 1 -21.37 -60.11 32.98
C MET A 1 -20.77 -58.86 32.38
N ASP A 2 -21.18 -58.50 31.16
CA ASP A 2 -22.53 -58.06 30.73
C ASP A 2 -22.58 -56.54 30.94
N GLU A 3 -22.41 -55.80 29.85
CA GLU A 3 -23.47 -55.32 28.97
C GLU A 3 -24.01 -53.99 29.50
N ASP A 4 -23.61 -52.88 28.88
CA ASP A 4 -24.61 -52.00 28.29
C ASP A 4 -24.00 -51.08 27.22
N LEU A 5 -24.59 -51.21 26.04
CA LEU A 5 -24.36 -50.52 24.79
C LEU A 5 -25.45 -49.45 24.61
N ARG A 6 -25.09 -48.34 23.94
CA ARG A 6 -25.98 -47.30 23.35
C ARG A 6 -26.54 -46.31 24.39
N ALA A 7 -26.72 -45.02 24.14
CA ALA A 7 -27.04 -44.29 22.92
C ALA A 7 -26.76 -42.78 23.12
N PHE A 8 -26.40 -42.07 22.02
CA PHE A 8 -26.85 -40.71 21.65
C PHE A 8 -26.63 -39.53 22.63
N SER A 9 -26.32 -38.28 22.27
CA SER A 9 -26.07 -37.56 21.02
C SER A 9 -25.84 -36.08 21.41
N ASP A 10 -25.20 -35.32 20.53
CA ASP A 10 -25.35 -33.87 20.34
C ASP A 10 -24.96 -32.88 21.46
N HIS A 11 -23.84 -32.18 21.23
CA HIS A 11 -23.97 -30.80 20.77
C HIS A 11 -22.77 -30.34 19.94
N SER A 12 -23.06 -30.22 18.65
CA SER A 12 -22.41 -29.35 17.68
C SER A 12 -22.51 -27.87 18.08
N GLY A 13 -21.58 -27.05 17.58
CA GLY A 13 -21.56 -25.61 17.81
C GLY A 13 -20.27 -24.96 17.31
N SER A 14 -19.87 -25.25 16.07
CA SER A 14 -19.87 -24.25 14.99
C SER A 14 -18.76 -23.19 15.11
N TYR A 15 -17.53 -23.58 14.81
CA TYR A 15 -16.59 -22.65 14.20
C TYR A 15 -17.01 -22.49 12.74
N PRO A 16 -17.26 -21.26 12.23
CA PRO A 16 -17.71 -21.05 10.87
C PRO A 16 -16.62 -21.45 9.86
N HIS A 17 -16.66 -22.71 9.44
CA HIS A 17 -16.16 -23.23 8.17
C HIS A 17 -17.01 -22.67 7.02
N ALA A 18 -17.04 -21.35 6.87
CA ALA A 18 -17.79 -20.70 5.80
C ALA A 18 -16.86 -19.78 5.01
N LEU A 19 -15.87 -20.38 4.34
CA LEU A 19 -15.16 -19.76 3.21
C LEU A 19 -14.44 -20.79 2.30
N ALA A 20 -14.72 -22.09 2.44
CA ALA A 20 -13.98 -23.15 1.71
C ALA A 20 -14.81 -23.97 0.71
N GLU A 21 -16.06 -23.59 0.40
CA GLU A 21 -16.90 -24.40 -0.51
C GLU A 21 -17.60 -23.56 -1.60
N ARG A 22 -16.80 -22.80 -2.36
CA ARG A 22 -17.17 -22.37 -3.72
C ARG A 22 -16.01 -22.40 -4.73
N GLU A 23 -15.05 -23.29 -4.54
CA GLU A 23 -13.98 -23.53 -5.53
C GLU A 23 -14.40 -24.59 -6.57
N GLY A 24 -15.40 -24.24 -7.36
CA GLY A 24 -15.85 -25.03 -8.52
C GLY A 24 -15.29 -24.54 -9.86
N ASP A 25 -14.36 -23.58 -9.85
CA ASP A 25 -13.67 -23.11 -11.05
C ASP A 25 -12.34 -22.44 -10.63
N GLN A 26 -11.36 -23.24 -10.20
CA GLN A 26 -10.03 -22.71 -9.90
C GLN A 26 -9.45 -22.13 -11.20
N ALA A 27 -9.35 -20.81 -11.25
CA ALA A 27 -8.88 -20.15 -12.44
C ALA A 27 -7.43 -20.58 -12.73
N SER A 28 -7.22 -21.26 -13.85
CA SER A 28 -5.91 -21.80 -14.21
C SER A 28 -5.17 -20.83 -15.12
N PHE A 29 -3.89 -20.58 -14.82
CA PHE A 29 -3.02 -19.85 -15.73
C PHE A 29 -2.65 -20.72 -16.93
N ASN A 30 -2.67 -20.14 -18.13
CA ASN A 30 -1.90 -20.71 -19.22
C ASN A 30 -0.39 -20.53 -18.95
N LYS A 31 0.45 -21.33 -19.61
CA LYS A 31 1.90 -21.36 -19.34
C LYS A 31 2.57 -19.99 -19.55
N GLU A 32 2.18 -19.28 -20.61
CA GLU A 32 2.74 -17.98 -21.00
C GLU A 32 2.32 -16.86 -20.04
N ALA A 33 1.05 -16.83 -19.66
CA ALA A 33 0.48 -15.90 -18.67
C ALA A 33 1.16 -16.08 -17.31
N ARG A 34 1.36 -17.34 -16.88
CA ARG A 34 2.08 -17.63 -15.63
C ARG A 34 3.51 -17.09 -15.69
N GLN A 35 4.23 -17.35 -16.77
CA GLN A 35 5.62 -16.91 -16.92
C GLN A 35 5.72 -15.39 -16.92
N ARG A 36 4.83 -14.71 -17.65
CA ARG A 36 4.78 -13.26 -17.74
C ARG A 36 4.41 -12.60 -16.40
N TYR A 37 3.38 -13.13 -15.72
CA TYR A 37 2.99 -12.62 -14.42
C TYR A 37 4.08 -12.83 -13.37
N LEU A 38 4.76 -13.99 -13.39
CA LEU A 38 5.88 -14.26 -12.47
C LEU A 38 7.07 -13.32 -12.74
N ALA A 39 7.40 -13.10 -14.01
CA ALA A 39 8.47 -12.16 -14.39
C ALA A 39 8.16 -10.74 -13.91
N PHE A 40 6.91 -10.29 -14.04
CA PHE A 40 6.48 -9.01 -13.48
C PHE A 40 6.53 -9.02 -11.96
N ALA A 41 5.90 -9.99 -11.29
CA ALA A 41 5.77 -10.06 -9.84
C ALA A 41 7.11 -10.16 -9.09
N THR A 42 8.17 -10.62 -9.76
CA THR A 42 9.54 -10.71 -9.24
C THR A 42 10.44 -9.57 -9.70
N SER A 43 9.95 -8.69 -10.58
CA SER A 43 10.67 -7.50 -11.02
C SER A 43 10.63 -6.38 -9.98
N GLY A 44 11.54 -5.41 -10.09
CA GLY A 44 11.53 -4.21 -9.26
C GLY A 44 10.34 -3.27 -9.50
N GLU A 45 9.54 -3.51 -10.55
CA GLU A 45 8.30 -2.76 -10.80
C GLU A 45 7.15 -3.21 -9.87
N ALA A 46 7.28 -4.37 -9.23
CA ALA A 46 6.22 -4.96 -8.43
C ALA A 46 6.25 -4.46 -6.98
N GLY A 47 5.56 -3.34 -6.71
CA GLY A 47 5.63 -2.64 -5.42
C GLY A 47 4.94 -3.34 -4.24
N TRP A 48 3.90 -4.14 -4.50
CA TRP A 48 3.13 -4.91 -3.50
C TRP A 48 3.01 -4.29 -2.10
N PRO A 49 2.46 -3.07 -1.94
CA PRO A 49 2.45 -2.36 -0.65
C PRO A 49 1.69 -3.12 0.45
N GLY A 50 0.67 -3.91 0.09
CA GLY A 50 -0.05 -4.81 0.97
C GLY A 50 0.52 -6.24 1.05
N ASN A 51 1.74 -6.46 0.55
CA ASN A 51 2.41 -7.76 0.48
C ASN A 51 1.48 -8.84 -0.13
N PHE A 52 1.28 -9.95 0.61
CA PHE A 52 0.46 -11.08 0.19
C PHE A 52 -1.01 -10.70 -0.09
N ARG A 53 -1.54 -9.69 0.59
CA ARG A 53 -2.92 -9.25 0.39
C ARG A 53 -3.13 -8.70 -1.02
N ASP A 54 -2.17 -7.93 -1.52
CA ASP A 54 -2.27 -7.31 -2.83
C ASP A 54 -2.04 -8.36 -3.94
N LEU A 55 -1.14 -9.32 -3.71
CA LEU A 55 -0.93 -10.47 -4.58
C LEU A 55 -2.21 -11.32 -4.70
N ALA A 56 -2.81 -11.69 -3.56
CA ALA A 56 -4.06 -12.46 -3.53
C ALA A 56 -5.18 -11.69 -4.24
N ALA A 57 -5.32 -10.39 -3.97
CA ALA A 57 -6.33 -9.56 -4.64
C ALA A 57 -6.11 -9.47 -6.16
N SER A 58 -4.85 -9.45 -6.63
CA SER A 58 -4.50 -9.45 -8.05
C SER A 58 -4.88 -10.78 -8.72
N VAL A 59 -4.52 -11.91 -8.11
CA VAL A 59 -4.89 -13.24 -8.62
C VAL A 59 -6.41 -13.43 -8.67
N THR A 60 -7.13 -13.01 -7.63
CA THR A 60 -8.60 -13.09 -7.58
C THR A 60 -9.27 -12.25 -8.67
N ARG A 61 -8.75 -11.04 -8.95
CA ARG A 61 -9.25 -10.21 -10.06
C ARG A 61 -9.03 -10.86 -11.41
N MET A 62 -7.81 -11.37 -11.66
CA MET A 62 -7.53 -12.10 -12.91
C MET A 62 -8.43 -13.32 -13.05
N ALA A 63 -8.69 -14.06 -11.97
CA ALA A 63 -9.61 -15.20 -11.97
C ALA A 63 -11.05 -14.78 -12.33
N THR A 64 -11.53 -13.66 -11.78
CA THR A 64 -12.90 -13.16 -11.99
C THR A 64 -13.09 -12.60 -13.41
N LEU A 65 -12.08 -11.94 -13.97
CA LEU A 65 -12.12 -11.33 -15.30
C LEU A 65 -11.77 -12.30 -16.43
N SER A 66 -11.37 -13.53 -16.09
CA SER A 66 -11.01 -14.56 -17.07
C SER A 66 -12.25 -15.25 -17.61
N PRO A 67 -12.46 -15.24 -18.95
CA PRO A 67 -13.54 -16.03 -19.54
C PRO A 67 -13.29 -17.52 -19.30
N LYS A 68 -14.26 -18.21 -18.69
CA LYS A 68 -14.21 -19.66 -18.39
C LYS A 68 -13.09 -20.09 -17.43
N GLY A 69 -12.68 -19.21 -16.50
CA GLY A 69 -11.68 -19.57 -15.48
C GLY A 69 -10.28 -19.84 -16.04
N ARG A 70 -9.92 -19.30 -17.23
CA ARG A 70 -8.55 -19.44 -17.77
C ARG A 70 -7.89 -18.08 -17.90
N ILE A 71 -6.86 -17.87 -17.09
CA ILE A 71 -6.06 -16.65 -17.10
C ILE A 71 -5.11 -16.73 -18.29
N ASN A 72 -5.42 -15.93 -19.31
CA ASN A 72 -4.60 -15.77 -20.51
C ASN A 72 -3.66 -14.55 -20.37
N VAL A 73 -2.79 -14.37 -21.37
CA VAL A 73 -1.80 -13.29 -21.39
C VAL A 73 -2.49 -11.92 -21.38
N ASP A 74 -3.60 -11.75 -22.10
CA ASP A 74 -4.35 -10.48 -22.11
C ASP A 74 -4.90 -10.09 -20.73
N CYS A 75 -5.37 -11.07 -19.95
CA CYS A 75 -5.82 -10.84 -18.58
C CYS A 75 -4.66 -10.40 -17.67
N VAL A 76 -3.49 -11.01 -17.86
CA VAL A 76 -2.26 -10.64 -17.14
C VAL A 76 -1.80 -9.24 -17.52
N ASP A 77 -1.76 -8.91 -18.81
CA ASP A 77 -1.33 -7.58 -19.27
C ASP A 77 -2.24 -6.47 -18.75
N LYS A 78 -3.56 -6.68 -18.79
CA LYS A 78 -4.53 -5.74 -18.21
C LYS A 78 -4.35 -5.56 -16.71
N GLU A 79 -4.04 -6.63 -15.98
CA GLU A 79 -3.78 -6.55 -14.54
C GLU A 79 -2.44 -5.88 -14.23
N ILE A 80 -1.38 -6.16 -15.01
CA ILE A 80 -0.08 -5.48 -14.89
C ILE A 80 -0.26 -3.98 -15.11
N GLU A 81 -0.95 -3.57 -16.15
CA GLU A 81 -1.25 -2.15 -16.38
C GLU A 81 -2.07 -1.54 -15.25
N ARG A 82 -3.04 -2.27 -14.71
CA ARG A 82 -3.83 -1.81 -13.57
C ARG A 82 -2.95 -1.62 -12.34
N LEU A 83 -2.07 -2.57 -12.03
CA LEU A 83 -1.15 -2.50 -10.89
C LEU A 83 -0.16 -1.34 -11.08
N ARG A 84 0.38 -1.19 -12.29
CA ARG A 84 1.20 -0.02 -12.65
C ARG A 84 0.43 1.27 -12.40
N ARG A 85 -0.80 1.43 -12.90
CA ARG A 85 -1.63 2.62 -12.66
C ARG A 85 -1.99 2.81 -11.18
N LEU A 86 -2.18 1.74 -10.42
CA LEU A 86 -2.49 1.81 -8.99
C LEU A 86 -1.30 2.35 -8.20
N TRP A 87 -0.09 1.89 -8.53
CA TRP A 87 1.15 2.33 -7.88
C TRP A 87 1.64 3.68 -8.42
N LEU A 88 1.51 3.93 -9.73
CA LEU A 88 1.71 5.25 -10.32
C LEU A 88 0.73 6.25 -9.75
N GLY A 89 -0.56 5.93 -9.61
CA GLY A 89 -1.54 6.82 -8.99
C GLY A 89 -1.25 7.15 -7.53
N GLN A 90 -0.54 6.28 -6.79
CA GLN A 90 -0.01 6.61 -5.46
C GLN A 90 1.18 7.57 -5.52
N ALA A 91 2.00 7.49 -6.57
CA ALA A 91 3.09 8.42 -6.86
C ALA A 91 2.59 9.74 -7.50
N ASP A 92 1.52 9.72 -8.28
CA ASP A 92 0.91 10.90 -8.91
C ASP A 92 0.22 11.76 -7.85
N ASN A 93 -0.50 11.17 -6.88
CA ASN A 93 -0.97 11.91 -5.70
C ASN A 93 0.18 12.56 -4.89
N ALA A 94 1.40 12.01 -5.00
CA ALA A 94 2.58 12.61 -4.39
C ALA A 94 3.15 13.76 -5.23
N ALA A 95 3.11 13.63 -6.56
CA ALA A 95 3.48 14.68 -7.50
C ALA A 95 2.50 15.86 -7.47
N ASP A 96 1.19 15.59 -7.37
CA ASP A 96 0.13 16.59 -7.31
C ASP A 96 0.37 17.55 -6.13
N ILE A 97 0.56 17.02 -4.91
CA ILE A 97 0.80 17.83 -3.71
C ILE A 97 2.10 18.63 -3.82
N LEU A 98 3.15 18.07 -4.45
CA LEU A 98 4.40 18.81 -4.63
C LEU A 98 4.25 19.94 -5.65
N SER A 99 3.47 19.73 -6.72
CA SER A 99 3.22 20.72 -7.77
C SER A 99 2.41 21.93 -7.29
N GLU A 100 1.67 21.80 -6.19
CA GLU A 100 0.96 22.92 -5.56
C GLU A 100 1.89 23.89 -4.83
N ILE A 101 3.14 23.49 -4.54
CA ILE A 101 4.07 24.24 -3.67
C ILE A 101 5.40 24.54 -4.37
N LEU A 102 5.86 23.62 -5.21
CA LEU A 102 7.14 23.68 -5.90
C LEU A 102 6.93 23.83 -7.39
N SER A 103 7.83 24.56 -8.04
CA SER A 103 7.90 24.62 -9.50
C SER A 103 8.32 23.27 -10.11
N ASP A 104 7.97 23.06 -11.37
CA ASP A 104 8.36 21.86 -12.12
C ASP A 104 9.89 21.68 -12.15
N GLU A 105 10.66 22.79 -12.21
CA GLU A 105 12.12 22.78 -12.13
C GLU A 105 12.61 22.26 -10.77
N GLN A 106 12.07 22.79 -9.67
CA GLN A 106 12.42 22.33 -8.32
C GLN A 106 12.08 20.85 -8.15
N ILE A 107 10.91 20.41 -8.63
CA ILE A 107 10.51 19.00 -8.57
C ILE A 107 11.46 18.14 -9.39
N ALA A 108 11.88 18.57 -10.59
CA ALA A 108 12.82 17.84 -11.44
C ALA A 108 14.21 17.68 -10.80
N GLU A 109 14.64 18.61 -9.96
CA GLU A 109 15.91 18.55 -9.21
C GLU A 109 15.85 17.67 -7.95
N LEU A 110 14.65 17.31 -7.49
CA LEU A 110 14.50 16.42 -6.34
C LEU A 110 14.79 14.96 -6.71
N ASP A 111 15.70 14.35 -5.94
CA ASP A 111 15.86 12.91 -5.91
C ASP A 111 14.55 12.20 -5.55
N LEU A 112 14.35 10.99 -6.08
CA LEU A 112 13.15 10.18 -5.79
C LEU A 112 12.94 9.96 -4.28
N PHE A 113 14.04 9.83 -3.53
CA PHE A 113 14.02 9.72 -2.08
C PHE A 113 13.48 10.98 -1.40
N ASP A 114 14.03 12.14 -1.76
CA ASP A 114 13.61 13.43 -1.22
C ASP A 114 12.15 13.72 -1.58
N ARG A 115 11.70 13.36 -2.80
CA ARG A 115 10.29 13.47 -3.22
C ARG A 115 9.35 12.71 -2.28
N VAL A 116 9.62 11.42 -2.05
CA VAL A 116 8.76 10.57 -1.20
C VAL A 116 8.73 11.11 0.23
N GLN A 117 9.89 11.50 0.77
CA GLN A 117 9.97 12.04 2.13
C GLN A 117 9.25 13.38 2.27
N LEU A 118 9.42 14.28 1.30
CA LEU A 118 8.83 15.61 1.31
C LEU A 118 7.31 15.54 1.19
N THR A 119 6.79 14.72 0.27
CA THR A 119 5.34 14.49 0.16
C THR A 119 4.74 14.01 1.47
N GLU A 120 5.32 12.98 2.10
CA GLU A 120 4.77 12.44 3.35
C GLU A 120 4.88 13.47 4.50
N THR A 121 5.96 14.23 4.52
CA THR A 121 6.14 15.33 5.46
C THR A 121 5.04 16.39 5.30
N ILE A 122 4.76 16.83 4.07
CA ILE A 122 3.71 17.81 3.77
C ILE A 122 2.33 17.28 4.20
N LYS A 123 1.99 16.03 3.84
CA LYS A 123 0.71 15.40 4.24
C LYS A 123 0.50 15.45 5.75
N ILE A 124 1.53 15.10 6.52
CA ILE A 124 1.45 15.13 7.99
C ILE A 124 1.38 16.57 8.50
N CYS A 125 2.05 17.52 7.86
CA CYS A 125 1.95 18.93 8.19
C CYS A 125 0.52 19.45 8.00
N CYS A 126 -0.11 19.20 6.84
CA CYS A 126 -1.50 19.62 6.57
C CYS A 126 -2.51 18.98 7.52
N ALA A 127 -2.27 17.72 7.94
CA ALA A 127 -3.12 17.03 8.91
C ALA A 127 -2.94 17.49 10.36
N SER A 128 -1.87 18.25 10.66
CA SER A 128 -1.50 18.67 12.01
C SER A 128 -1.92 20.11 12.29
N ARG A 129 -2.22 20.44 13.55
CA ARG A 129 -2.60 21.80 13.96
C ARG A 129 -1.41 22.68 14.29
N SER A 130 -0.21 22.09 14.39
CA SER A 130 1.03 22.82 14.67
C SER A 130 2.24 22.02 14.22
N LEU A 131 3.33 22.73 13.95
CA LEU A 131 4.65 22.17 13.64
C LEU A 131 5.16 21.20 14.72
N SER A 132 4.79 21.43 15.98
CA SER A 132 5.13 20.52 17.09
C SER A 132 4.35 19.21 17.04
N GLU A 133 3.07 19.23 16.63
CA GLU A 133 2.25 18.02 16.46
C GLU A 133 2.77 17.20 15.28
N ALA A 134 3.01 17.83 14.12
CA ALA A 134 3.59 17.20 12.95
C ALA A 134 4.94 16.54 13.25
N GLY A 135 5.84 17.27 13.92
CA GLY A 135 7.16 16.76 14.30
C GLY A 135 7.08 15.54 15.23
N ARG A 136 6.16 15.52 16.20
CA ARG A 136 5.97 14.35 17.09
C ARG A 136 5.48 13.12 16.33
N THR A 137 4.61 13.32 15.34
CA THR A 137 4.10 12.25 14.48
C THR A 137 5.24 11.68 13.62
N LEU A 138 5.98 12.53 12.91
CA LEU A 138 7.09 12.15 12.04
C LEU A 138 8.23 11.46 12.80
N PHE A 139 8.59 11.98 13.97
CA PHE A 139 9.77 11.53 14.72
C PHE A 139 9.43 10.59 15.89
N ASN A 140 8.23 10.00 15.92
CA ASN A 140 7.70 9.22 17.04
C ASN A 140 8.62 8.09 17.55
N ALA A 141 9.27 7.36 16.63
CA ALA A 141 10.21 6.29 17.00
C ALA A 141 11.58 6.83 17.49
N SER A 142 12.01 8.00 17.00
CA SER A 142 13.31 8.57 17.35
C SER A 142 13.28 9.37 18.65
N ARG A 143 12.14 9.99 18.98
CA ARG A 143 11.97 10.78 20.21
C ARG A 143 12.04 9.92 21.48
N ALA A 144 11.61 8.65 21.42
CA ALA A 144 11.72 7.72 22.54
C ALA A 144 13.18 7.37 22.89
N ARG A 145 14.12 7.60 21.97
CA ARG A 145 15.55 7.29 22.12
C ARG A 145 16.43 8.52 22.39
N ARG A 146 15.86 9.72 22.50
CA ARG A 146 16.63 10.97 22.67
C ARG A 146 16.24 11.69 23.95
N SER A 147 17.25 12.26 24.62
CA SER A 147 17.10 13.04 25.87
C SER A 147 16.44 14.40 25.66
N SER A 148 16.50 14.96 24.45
CA SER A 148 15.74 16.15 24.05
C SER A 148 15.02 15.96 22.71
N SER A 149 13.71 16.18 22.73
CA SER A 149 12.80 16.15 21.58
C SER A 149 12.56 17.59 21.15
N ASN A 150 13.44 18.12 20.29
CA ASN A 150 13.18 19.36 19.54
C ASN A 150 12.74 19.02 18.11
N ASP A 151 11.67 18.24 18.03
CA ASP A 151 11.15 17.68 16.78
C ASP A 151 10.59 18.77 15.85
N ALA A 152 10.07 19.84 16.46
CA ALA A 152 9.66 21.07 15.79
C ALA A 152 10.83 21.72 15.02
N ASP A 153 11.97 21.97 15.68
CA ASP A 153 13.13 22.59 15.02
C ASP A 153 13.71 21.72 13.91
N ARG A 154 13.72 20.39 14.10
CA ARG A 154 14.15 19.46 13.06
C ARG A 154 13.26 19.52 11.83
N LEU A 155 11.94 19.53 12.04
CA LEU A 155 10.98 19.66 10.95
C LEU A 155 11.16 20.99 10.22
N ARG A 156 11.34 22.10 10.95
CA ARG A 156 11.60 23.42 10.35
C ARG A 156 12.86 23.42 9.49
N LYS A 157 13.97 22.86 10.00
CA LYS A 157 15.23 22.75 9.25
C LYS A 157 15.11 21.85 8.02
N TYR A 158 14.31 20.80 8.10
CA TYR A 158 14.05 19.92 6.97
C TYR A 158 13.28 20.65 5.85
N LEU A 159 12.18 21.35 6.19
CA LEU A 159 11.42 22.14 5.21
C LEU A 159 12.26 23.25 4.58
N ALA A 160 13.10 23.93 5.37
CA ALA A 160 13.99 24.98 4.89
C ALA A 160 15.05 24.49 3.87
N ARG A 161 15.38 23.19 3.82
CA ARG A 161 16.26 22.62 2.78
C ARG A 161 15.62 22.70 1.38
N PHE A 162 14.30 22.79 1.32
CA PHE A 162 13.50 22.87 0.10
C PHE A 162 12.90 24.27 -0.10
N ASP A 163 13.43 25.28 0.61
CA ASP A 163 12.89 26.65 0.63
C ASP A 163 11.41 26.74 1.05
N LEU A 164 10.95 25.77 1.85
CA LEU A 164 9.58 25.73 2.35
C LEU A 164 9.48 26.23 3.80
N GLU A 165 8.44 27.01 4.05
CA GLU A 165 8.02 27.41 5.39
C GLU A 165 6.73 26.70 5.81
N TRP A 166 6.54 26.55 7.12
CA TRP A 166 5.33 25.93 7.67
C TRP A 166 4.05 26.66 7.26
N SER A 167 4.09 28.00 7.16
CA SER A 167 2.97 28.83 6.70
C SER A 167 2.49 28.37 5.32
N VAL A 168 3.42 28.30 4.36
CA VAL A 168 3.16 27.87 2.99
C VAL A 168 2.55 26.47 2.94
N VAL A 169 3.09 25.53 3.72
CA VAL A 169 2.58 24.15 3.78
C VAL A 169 1.19 24.09 4.44
N ASN A 170 0.96 24.91 5.47
CA ASN A 170 -0.31 24.93 6.19
C ASN A 170 -1.45 25.61 5.40
N ASP A 171 -1.12 26.45 4.42
CA ASP A 171 -2.11 27.10 3.54
C ASP A 171 -2.75 26.14 2.52
N LEU A 172 -2.23 24.92 2.38
CA LEU A 172 -2.77 23.85 1.53
C LEU A 172 -3.91 23.04 2.19
N ARG A 173 -4.31 23.43 3.40
CA ARG A 173 -5.28 22.70 4.22
C ARG A 173 -6.73 22.93 3.78
#